data_AF-A0A371BK68-F1
#
_entry.id   AF-A0A371BK68-F1
#
_cell.length_a   1.000
_cell.length_b   1.000
_cell.length_c   1.000
_cell.angle_alpha   90.00
_cell.angle_beta   90.00
_cell.angle_gamma   90.00
#
_symmetry.space_group_name_H-M   'P 1'
#
loop_
_entity.id
_entity.type
_entity.pdbx_description
1 polymer ?
#
loop_
_entity_poly.entity_id
_entity_poly.type
_entity_poly.pdbx_seq_one_letter_code
_entity_poly.pdbx_strand_id
1 'polypeptide(L)'
;WALIALVVVLALNLVSVKVFGEMEFWFALIKVAALVIFLIVGTYFVIFGTPVDGQQVGFSLISDNGGIFPNGLLPMIILMQGVLFAYASIELVGTAAGETENPEKIMPKAINSVVFRIAVFYVGSVILLALLLPYTSYEKGVSPFVTFFGSIGIQGVDVIMNLVVLTAALSSLNAGLYSTGRILRSMSVNGSAPRFASRMNKAGV
;
A
#
# COMPACT_ATOMS: atom_id res chain seq x y z
N TRP A 1 17.53 3.57 -14.21
CA TRP A 1 16.31 4.30 -13.80
C TRP A 1 16.10 4.31 -12.28
N ALA A 2 16.13 3.16 -11.58
CA ALA A 2 15.95 3.10 -10.13
C ALA A 2 16.90 4.01 -9.32
N LEU A 3 18.19 4.08 -9.67
CA LEU A 3 19.16 4.97 -8.99
C LEU A 3 18.81 6.45 -9.17
N ILE A 4 18.37 6.85 -10.36
CA ILE A 4 17.98 8.24 -10.65
C ILE A 4 16.72 8.61 -9.85
N ALA A 5 15.72 7.71 -9.82
CA ALA A 5 14.53 7.90 -9.01
C ALA A 5 14.88 8.02 -7.52
N LEU A 6 15.80 7.19 -7.02
CA LEU A 6 16.29 7.26 -5.63
C LEU A 6 16.95 8.60 -5.33
N VAL A 7 17.82 9.10 -6.22
CA VAL A 7 18.49 10.40 -6.06
C VAL A 7 17.49 11.56 -6.08
N VAL A 8 16.52 11.54 -6.99
CA VAL A 8 15.45 12.56 -7.05
C VAL A 8 14.61 12.55 -5.79
N VAL A 9 14.20 11.36 -5.32
CA VAL A 9 13.42 11.21 -4.09
C VAL A 9 14.24 11.66 -2.89
N LEU A 10 15.52 11.30 -2.79
CA LEU A 10 16.41 11.76 -1.72
C LEU A 10 16.55 13.29 -1.72
N ALA A 11 16.69 13.92 -2.89
CA ALA A 11 16.78 15.37 -3.02
C ALA A 11 15.48 16.06 -2.59
N LEU A 12 14.31 15.53 -2.99
CA LEU A 12 13.01 16.03 -2.54
C LEU A 12 12.81 15.86 -1.02
N ASN A 13 13.31 14.77 -0.44
CA ASN A 13 13.25 14.50 0.99
C ASN A 13 14.06 15.50 1.84
N LEU A 14 15.08 16.14 1.27
CA LEU A 14 15.86 17.18 1.95
C LEU A 14 15.12 18.53 2.02
N VAL A 15 14.00 18.68 1.30
CA VAL A 15 13.20 19.92 1.26
C VAL A 15 12.13 19.89 2.36
N SER A 16 12.40 20.64 3.45
CA SER A 16 11.46 21.09 4.49
C SER A 16 10.46 20.07 5.05
N VAL A 17 10.67 19.68 6.32
CA VAL A 17 9.76 18.86 7.14
C VAL A 17 8.32 19.39 7.20
N LYS A 18 8.11 20.69 6.93
CA LYS A 18 6.77 21.29 6.90
C LYS A 18 5.99 20.94 5.63
N VAL A 19 6.68 20.85 4.49
CA VAL A 19 6.11 20.43 3.20
C VAL A 19 5.83 18.92 3.21
N PHE A 20 6.63 18.15 3.95
CA PHE A 20 6.45 16.71 4.15
C PHE A 20 5.06 16.36 4.68
N GLY A 21 4.62 17.00 5.77
CA GLY A 21 3.34 16.69 6.41
C GLY A 21 2.15 16.97 5.50
N GLU A 22 2.19 18.07 4.76
CA GLU A 22 1.14 18.43 3.80
C GLU A 22 1.13 17.48 2.60
N MET A 23 2.28 17.15 2.00
CA MET A 23 2.35 16.20 0.88
C MET A 23 1.85 14.81 1.27
N GLU A 24 2.25 14.32 2.44
CA GLU A 24 1.84 13.00 2.92
C GLU A 24 0.33 12.94 3.15
N PHE A 25 -0.27 14.02 3.66
CA PHE A 25 -1.73 14.14 3.79
C PHE A 25 -2.43 14.03 2.42
N TRP A 26 -1.96 14.77 1.41
CA TRP A 26 -2.53 14.70 0.06
C TRP A 26 -2.33 13.33 -0.60
N PHE A 27 -1.14 12.73 -0.46
CA PHE A 27 -0.87 11.38 -0.98
C PHE A 27 -1.74 10.32 -0.30
N ALA A 28 -1.92 10.42 1.02
CA ALA A 28 -2.82 9.54 1.77
C ALA A 28 -4.27 9.69 1.30
N LEU A 29 -4.75 10.92 1.08
CA LEU A 29 -6.09 11.18 0.59
C LEU A 29 -6.36 10.53 -0.77
N ILE A 30 -5.44 10.67 -1.73
CA ILE A 30 -5.55 10.06 -3.07
C ILE A 30 -5.68 8.53 -2.97
N LYS A 31 -4.81 7.90 -2.18
CA LYS A 31 -4.82 6.44 -1.96
C LYS A 31 -6.13 5.96 -1.36
N VAL A 32 -6.57 6.59 -0.27
CA VAL A 32 -7.78 6.19 0.44
C VAL A 32 -9.01 6.41 -0.43
N ALA A 33 -9.09 7.52 -1.15
CA ALA A 33 -10.19 7.79 -2.07
C ALA A 33 -10.29 6.71 -3.17
N ALA A 34 -9.15 6.34 -3.79
CA ALA A 34 -9.13 5.30 -4.82
C ALA A 34 -9.62 3.94 -4.30
N LEU A 35 -9.17 3.53 -3.10
CA LEU A 35 -9.59 2.28 -2.48
C LEU A 35 -11.06 2.31 -2.07
N VAL A 36 -11.55 3.41 -1.50
CA VAL A 36 -12.97 3.55 -1.14
C VAL A 36 -13.86 3.49 -2.37
N ILE A 37 -13.50 4.20 -3.46
CA ILE A 37 -14.23 4.15 -4.73
C ILE A 37 -14.27 2.71 -5.26
N PHE A 38 -13.12 2.03 -5.26
CA PHE A 38 -13.07 0.63 -5.69
C PHE A 38 -13.95 -0.28 -4.84
N LEU A 39 -13.91 -0.16 -3.50
CA LEU A 39 -14.73 -0.98 -2.62
C LEU A 39 -16.23 -0.75 -2.89
N ILE A 40 -16.66 0.51 -3.05
CA ILE A 40 -18.06 0.84 -3.32
C ILE A 40 -18.50 0.28 -4.69
N VAL A 41 -17.74 0.57 -5.75
CA VAL A 41 -18.08 0.13 -7.11
C VAL A 41 -18.01 -1.38 -7.22
N GLY A 42 -16.96 -2.00 -6.67
CA GLY A 42 -16.79 -3.45 -6.66
C GLY A 42 -17.94 -4.15 -5.93
N THR A 43 -18.31 -3.69 -4.74
CA THR A 43 -19.47 -4.24 -4.02
C THR A 43 -20.77 -4.06 -4.79
N TYR A 44 -20.98 -2.90 -5.43
CA TYR A 44 -22.15 -2.69 -6.29
C TYR A 44 -22.21 -3.72 -7.42
N PHE A 45 -21.09 -4.00 -8.11
CA PHE A 45 -21.04 -4.99 -9.18
C PHE A 45 -21.20 -6.43 -8.67
N VAL A 46 -20.69 -6.78 -7.48
CA VAL A 46 -20.94 -8.11 -6.88
C VAL A 46 -22.43 -8.34 -6.60
N ILE A 47 -23.18 -7.31 -6.21
CA ILE A 47 -24.59 -7.44 -5.83
C ILE A 47 -25.53 -7.30 -7.04
N PHE A 48 -25.26 -6.36 -7.95
CA PHE A 48 -26.21 -5.94 -8.98
C PHE A 48 -25.70 -6.11 -10.42
N GLY A 49 -24.44 -6.46 -10.63
CA GLY A 49 -23.80 -6.37 -11.94
C GLY A 49 -23.20 -7.68 -12.45
N THR A 50 -22.96 -7.72 -13.76
CA THR A 50 -22.07 -8.68 -14.43
C THR A 50 -21.01 -7.87 -15.17
N PRO A 51 -19.83 -7.62 -14.58
CA PRO A 51 -18.75 -6.81 -15.14
C PRO A 51 -18.02 -7.50 -16.29
N VAL A 52 -18.30 -8.78 -16.55
CA VAL A 52 -17.79 -9.55 -17.69
C VAL A 52 -18.98 -10.31 -18.30
N ASP A 53 -19.24 -10.07 -19.59
CA ASP A 53 -20.32 -10.76 -20.32
C ASP A 53 -20.09 -12.28 -20.31
N GLY A 54 -21.10 -13.03 -19.85
CA GLY A 54 -21.08 -14.50 -19.82
C GLY A 54 -20.46 -15.15 -18.57
N GLN A 55 -20.00 -14.37 -17.58
CA GLN A 55 -19.49 -14.89 -16.30
C GLN A 55 -20.37 -14.40 -15.14
N GLN A 56 -20.78 -15.31 -14.26
CA GLN A 56 -21.50 -14.95 -13.04
C GLN A 56 -20.50 -14.50 -11.97
N VAL A 57 -20.64 -13.26 -11.49
CA VAL A 57 -19.88 -12.74 -10.36
C VAL A 57 -20.21 -13.44 -9.05
N GLY A 58 -19.31 -13.30 -8.09
CA GLY A 58 -19.49 -13.82 -6.74
C GLY A 58 -18.79 -15.15 -6.54
N PHE A 59 -19.28 -15.95 -5.60
CA PHE A 59 -18.60 -17.18 -5.20
C PHE A 59 -18.59 -18.27 -6.30
N SER A 60 -19.55 -18.22 -7.23
CA SER A 60 -19.55 -19.07 -8.43
C SER A 60 -18.30 -18.86 -9.28
N LEU A 61 -17.81 -17.62 -9.38
CA LEU A 61 -16.59 -17.31 -10.12
C LEU A 61 -15.38 -18.08 -9.56
N ILE A 62 -15.31 -18.23 -8.24
CA ILE A 62 -14.24 -18.98 -7.58
C ILE A 62 -14.42 -20.48 -7.82
N SER A 63 -15.62 -21.03 -7.63
CA SER A 63 -15.85 -22.47 -7.84
C SER A 63 -15.62 -22.90 -9.29
N ASP A 64 -16.05 -22.07 -10.24
CA ASP A 64 -16.05 -22.39 -11.66
C ASP A 64 -14.67 -22.26 -12.28
N ASN A 65 -13.76 -21.52 -11.63
CA ASN A 65 -12.38 -21.30 -12.07
C ASN A 65 -11.35 -22.08 -11.23
N GLY A 66 -11.71 -23.24 -10.66
CA GLY A 66 -10.77 -24.13 -9.96
C GLY A 66 -10.68 -23.96 -8.44
N GLY A 67 -11.64 -23.27 -7.84
CA GLY A 67 -11.79 -23.13 -6.40
C GLY A 67 -10.82 -22.12 -5.77
N ILE A 68 -10.59 -22.27 -4.46
CA ILE A 68 -9.75 -21.34 -3.67
C ILE A 68 -8.26 -21.47 -4.04
N PHE A 69 -7.84 -22.63 -4.55
CA PHE A 69 -6.44 -22.93 -4.88
C PHE A 69 -6.29 -23.48 -6.32
N PRO A 70 -6.60 -22.67 -7.36
CA PRO A 70 -6.62 -23.16 -8.75
C PRO A 70 -5.24 -23.59 -9.26
N ASN A 71 -4.16 -23.03 -8.70
CA ASN A 71 -2.77 -23.37 -9.03
C ASN A 71 -2.10 -24.27 -7.97
N GLY A 72 -2.87 -24.80 -7.01
CA GLY A 72 -2.36 -25.62 -5.90
C GLY A 72 -1.81 -24.83 -4.71
N LEU A 73 -1.32 -25.57 -3.70
CA LEU A 73 -0.87 -25.01 -2.41
C LEU A 73 0.53 -24.37 -2.47
N LEU A 74 1.42 -24.88 -3.33
CA LEU A 74 2.82 -24.41 -3.38
C LEU A 74 2.91 -22.92 -3.81
N PRO A 75 2.19 -22.44 -4.85
CA PRO A 75 2.16 -21.02 -5.19
C PRO A 75 1.64 -20.14 -4.05
N MET A 76 0.66 -20.62 -3.26
CA MET A 76 0.15 -19.87 -2.10
C MET A 76 1.25 -19.62 -1.07
N ILE A 77 2.06 -20.62 -0.75
CA ILE A 77 3.17 -20.49 0.21
C ILE A 77 4.22 -19.51 -0.30
N ILE A 78 4.54 -19.55 -1.60
CA ILE A 78 5.50 -18.63 -2.22
C ILE A 78 4.95 -17.20 -2.19
N LEU A 79 3.68 -16.99 -2.52
CA LEU A 79 3.05 -15.67 -2.51
C LEU A 79 2.92 -15.09 -1.10
N MET A 80 2.76 -15.93 -0.08
CA MET A 80 2.68 -15.50 1.32
C MET A 80 3.93 -14.71 1.73
N GLN A 81 5.12 -15.06 1.24
CA GLN A 81 6.34 -14.29 1.49
C GLN A 81 6.25 -12.87 0.93
N GLY A 82 5.71 -12.72 -0.29
CA GLY A 82 5.50 -11.42 -0.90
C GLY A 82 4.48 -10.56 -0.14
N VAL A 83 3.41 -11.18 0.37
CA VAL A 83 2.42 -10.49 1.22
C VAL A 83 3.06 -10.04 2.52
N LEU A 84 3.80 -10.91 3.21
CA LEU A 84 4.52 -10.54 4.45
C LEU A 84 5.52 -9.41 4.20
N PHE A 85 6.26 -9.47 3.09
CA PHE A 85 7.18 -8.41 2.69
C PHE A 85 6.46 -7.06 2.47
N ALA A 86 5.28 -7.05 1.84
CA ALA A 86 4.49 -5.84 1.64
C ALA A 86 4.08 -5.15 2.96
N TYR A 87 4.07 -5.88 4.08
CA TYR A 87 3.72 -5.37 5.41
C TYR A 87 4.90 -5.28 6.39
N ALA A 88 6.14 -5.49 5.92
CA ALA A 88 7.33 -5.49 6.78
C ALA A 88 7.52 -4.20 7.58
N SER A 89 7.02 -3.05 7.09
CA SER A 89 7.17 -1.74 7.75
C SER A 89 6.23 -1.50 8.94
N ILE A 90 5.39 -2.47 9.35
CA ILE A 90 4.53 -2.29 10.53
C ILE A 90 5.34 -2.17 11.84
N GLU A 91 6.61 -2.58 11.81
CA GLU A 91 7.58 -2.42 12.90
C GLU A 91 7.79 -0.96 13.35
N LEU A 92 7.53 0.01 12.48
CA LEU A 92 7.55 1.45 12.83
C LEU A 92 6.52 1.83 13.90
N VAL A 93 5.45 1.04 14.05
CA VAL A 93 4.50 1.23 15.16
C VAL A 93 5.18 0.96 16.50
N GLY A 94 6.15 0.04 16.55
CA GLY A 94 6.94 -0.24 17.75
C GLY A 94 7.89 0.89 18.12
N THR A 95 8.53 1.54 17.15
CA THR A 95 9.39 2.71 17.42
C THR A 95 8.55 3.92 17.86
N ALA A 96 7.40 4.15 17.23
CA ALA A 96 6.46 5.19 17.64
C ALA A 96 5.94 4.98 19.07
N ALA A 97 5.79 3.73 19.52
CA ALA A 97 5.40 3.42 20.90
C ALA A 97 6.36 4.00 21.94
N GLY A 98 7.67 4.00 21.66
CA GLY A 98 8.69 4.57 22.53
C GLY A 98 8.68 6.10 22.59
N GLU A 99 8.03 6.76 21.63
CA GLU A 99 7.96 8.22 21.49
C GLU A 99 6.58 8.79 21.82
N THR A 100 5.58 7.93 22.04
CA THR A 100 4.19 8.30 22.26
C THR A 100 3.91 8.56 23.74
N GLU A 101 3.23 9.66 24.06
CA GLU A 101 2.73 9.91 25.41
C GLU A 101 1.65 8.89 25.81
N ASN A 102 1.74 8.29 26.99
CA ASN A 102 0.80 7.26 27.47
C ASN A 102 0.61 6.07 26.51
N PRO A 103 1.70 5.34 26.17
CA PRO A 103 1.66 4.28 25.17
C PRO A 103 0.65 3.17 25.51
N GLU A 104 0.43 2.87 26.80
CA GLU A 104 -0.55 1.87 27.24
C GLU A 104 -1.98 2.13 26.76
N LYS A 105 -2.36 3.41 26.56
CA LYS A 105 -3.70 3.79 26.09
C LYS A 105 -3.75 4.09 24.61
N ILE A 106 -2.70 4.70 24.06
CA ILE A 106 -2.68 5.14 22.65
C ILE A 106 -2.32 3.98 21.72
N MET A 107 -1.35 3.16 22.08
CA MET A 107 -0.85 2.09 21.20
C MET A 107 -1.93 1.05 20.84
N PRO A 108 -2.74 0.54 21.78
CA PRO A 108 -3.79 -0.41 21.42
C PRO A 108 -4.79 0.18 20.41
N LYS A 109 -5.14 1.46 20.56
CA LYS A 109 -6.06 2.14 19.62
C LYS A 109 -5.44 2.32 18.25
N ALA A 110 -4.17 2.72 18.19
CA ALA A 110 -3.44 2.89 16.93
C ALA A 110 -3.30 1.56 16.19
N ILE A 111 -2.88 0.50 16.89
CA ILE A 111 -2.72 -0.85 16.34
C ILE A 111 -4.05 -1.38 15.81
N ASN A 112 -5.11 -1.33 16.63
CA ASN A 112 -6.44 -1.79 16.20
C ASN A 112 -6.95 -1.02 14.99
N SER A 113 -6.70 0.30 14.93
CA SER A 113 -7.05 1.10 13.76
C SER A 113 -6.26 0.69 12.51
N VAL A 114 -4.97 0.34 12.63
CA VAL A 114 -4.16 -0.13 11.50
C VAL A 114 -4.67 -1.49 11.01
N VAL A 115 -4.88 -2.44 11.92
CA VAL A 115 -5.39 -3.78 11.61
C VAL A 115 -6.75 -3.69 10.91
N PHE A 116 -7.66 -2.87 11.44
CA PHE A 116 -8.97 -2.65 10.81
C PHE A 116 -8.86 -2.10 9.39
N ARG A 117 -7.99 -1.11 9.16
CA ARG A 117 -7.75 -0.55 7.82
C ARG A 117 -7.17 -1.59 6.86
N ILE A 118 -6.26 -2.45 7.31
CA ILE A 118 -5.73 -3.55 6.50
C ILE A 118 -6.84 -4.53 6.15
N ALA A 119 -7.67 -4.93 7.12
CA ALA A 119 -8.80 -5.82 6.87
C ALA A 119 -9.79 -5.23 5.84
N VAL A 120 -10.19 -3.97 6.00
CA VAL A 120 -11.16 -3.34 5.09
C VAL A 120 -10.56 -3.08 3.72
N PHE A 121 -9.41 -2.39 3.65
CA PHE A 121 -8.90 -1.92 2.38
C PHE A 121 -8.13 -2.98 1.60
N TYR A 122 -7.31 -3.80 2.27
CA TYR A 122 -6.53 -4.81 1.57
C TYR A 122 -7.33 -6.10 1.39
N VAL A 123 -7.75 -6.72 2.50
CA VAL A 123 -8.46 -8.00 2.42
C VAL A 123 -9.78 -7.84 1.69
N GLY A 124 -10.54 -6.77 1.99
CA GLY A 124 -11.76 -6.43 1.25
C GLY A 124 -11.53 -6.25 -0.25
N SER A 125 -10.48 -5.53 -0.66
CA SER A 125 -10.21 -5.34 -2.10
C SER A 125 -9.79 -6.63 -2.80
N VAL A 126 -8.97 -7.47 -2.16
CA VAL A 126 -8.55 -8.77 -2.72
C VAL A 126 -9.75 -9.70 -2.88
N ILE A 127 -10.62 -9.77 -1.87
CA ILE A 127 -11.85 -10.57 -1.95
C ILE A 127 -12.73 -10.07 -3.10
N LEU A 128 -12.96 -8.75 -3.19
CA LEU A 128 -13.77 -8.19 -4.28
C LEU A 128 -13.17 -8.50 -5.65
N LEU A 129 -11.87 -8.34 -5.84
CA LEU A 129 -11.21 -8.69 -7.11
C LEU A 129 -11.42 -10.18 -7.45
N ALA A 130 -11.30 -11.08 -6.47
CA ALA A 130 -11.52 -12.51 -6.67
C ALA A 130 -12.98 -12.87 -7.01
N LEU A 131 -13.95 -12.05 -6.60
CA LEU A 131 -15.37 -12.23 -6.90
C LEU A 131 -15.81 -11.54 -8.21
N LEU A 132 -15.01 -10.60 -8.72
CA LEU A 132 -15.34 -9.76 -9.88
C LEU A 132 -14.62 -10.19 -11.15
N LEU A 133 -13.39 -10.72 -11.03
CA LEU A 133 -12.57 -11.12 -12.16
C LEU A 133 -12.02 -12.53 -11.96
N PRO A 134 -12.07 -13.39 -13.00
CA PRO A 134 -11.41 -14.69 -12.92
C PRO A 134 -9.90 -14.47 -12.87
N TYR A 135 -9.18 -15.33 -12.13
CA TYR A 135 -7.73 -15.21 -11.97
C TYR A 135 -6.96 -15.28 -13.30
N THR A 136 -7.58 -15.83 -14.35
CA THR A 136 -7.06 -15.92 -15.72
C THR A 136 -7.06 -14.59 -16.47
N SER A 137 -7.86 -13.60 -16.04
CA SER A 137 -7.85 -12.24 -16.60
C SER A 137 -6.66 -11.39 -16.12
N TYR A 138 -5.76 -11.97 -15.33
CA TYR A 138 -4.55 -11.29 -14.92
C TYR A 138 -3.59 -11.07 -16.09
N GLU A 139 -3.24 -9.82 -16.33
CA GLU A 139 -2.23 -9.43 -17.31
C GLU A 139 -0.97 -8.93 -16.61
N LYS A 140 0.18 -9.48 -17.02
CA LYS A 140 1.46 -9.10 -16.42
C LYS A 140 1.76 -7.63 -16.72
N GLY A 141 2.01 -6.87 -15.66
CA GLY A 141 2.36 -5.45 -15.76
C GLY A 141 1.17 -4.50 -15.79
N VAL A 142 -0.06 -5.03 -15.76
CA VAL A 142 -1.29 -4.24 -15.62
C VAL A 142 -1.83 -4.39 -14.21
N SER A 143 -2.25 -3.29 -13.61
CA SER A 143 -2.87 -3.31 -12.29
C SER A 143 -4.24 -4.02 -12.36
N PRO A 144 -4.54 -4.97 -11.46
CA PRO A 144 -5.85 -5.64 -11.42
C PRO A 144 -7.03 -4.67 -11.28
N PHE A 145 -6.82 -3.52 -10.63
CA PHE A 145 -7.82 -2.46 -10.54
C PHE A 145 -8.11 -1.84 -11.91
N VAL A 146 -7.08 -1.64 -12.74
CA VAL A 146 -7.22 -1.15 -14.11
C VAL A 146 -7.96 -2.18 -14.96
N THR A 147 -7.61 -3.47 -14.81
CA THR A 147 -8.31 -4.56 -15.50
C THR A 147 -9.81 -4.56 -15.16
N PHE A 148 -10.17 -4.43 -13.88
CA PHE A 148 -11.57 -4.38 -13.45
C PHE A 148 -12.31 -3.18 -14.01
N PHE A 149 -11.79 -1.98 -13.81
CA PHE A 149 -12.46 -0.76 -14.28
C PHE A 149 -12.53 -0.68 -15.81
N GLY A 150 -11.55 -1.26 -16.51
CA GLY A 150 -11.56 -1.42 -17.96
C GLY A 150 -12.64 -2.41 -18.43
N SER A 151 -12.87 -3.51 -17.71
CA SER A 151 -13.89 -4.50 -18.08
C SER A 151 -15.31 -3.94 -18.02
N ILE A 152 -15.56 -2.98 -17.11
CA ILE A 152 -16.84 -2.27 -17.00
C ILE A 152 -16.92 -1.01 -17.87
N GLY A 153 -15.97 -0.81 -18.79
CA GLY A 153 -16.01 0.24 -19.80
C GLY A 153 -15.54 1.63 -19.36
N ILE A 154 -14.90 1.78 -18.19
CA ILE A 154 -14.36 3.08 -17.78
C ILE A 154 -13.01 3.33 -18.45
N GLN A 155 -12.98 4.28 -19.38
CA GLN A 155 -11.77 4.69 -20.08
C GLN A 155 -10.89 5.61 -19.21
N GLY A 156 -9.56 5.53 -19.38
CA GLY A 156 -8.59 6.40 -18.69
C GLY A 156 -8.24 6.00 -17.25
N VAL A 157 -8.74 4.85 -16.77
CA VAL A 157 -8.47 4.38 -15.40
C VAL A 157 -7.03 3.88 -15.24
N ASP A 158 -6.40 3.42 -16.32
CA ASP A 158 -4.98 3.13 -16.37
C ASP A 158 -4.12 4.32 -15.92
N VAL A 159 -4.39 5.52 -16.44
CA VAL A 159 -3.65 6.73 -16.08
C VAL A 159 -3.89 7.10 -14.62
N ILE A 160 -5.14 7.06 -14.16
CA ILE A 160 -5.52 7.39 -12.77
C ILE A 160 -4.88 6.42 -11.80
N MET A 161 -4.97 5.11 -12.04
CA MET A 161 -4.40 4.10 -11.16
C MET A 161 -2.88 4.13 -11.15
N ASN A 162 -2.24 4.41 -12.29
CA ASN A 162 -0.79 4.62 -12.33
C ASN A 162 -0.39 5.83 -11.47
N LEU A 163 -1.15 6.93 -11.51
CA LEU A 163 -0.92 8.08 -10.62
C LEU A 163 -1.10 7.70 -9.15
N VAL A 164 -2.15 6.96 -8.79
CA VAL A 164 -2.37 6.46 -7.44
C VAL A 164 -1.19 5.60 -6.97
N VAL A 165 -0.73 4.66 -7.81
CA VAL A 165 0.42 3.78 -7.48
C VAL A 165 1.71 4.59 -7.33
N LEU A 166 1.94 5.60 -8.18
CA LEU A 166 3.11 6.48 -8.07
C LEU A 166 3.09 7.28 -6.76
N THR A 167 1.95 7.89 -6.41
CA THR A 167 1.81 8.62 -5.14
C THR A 167 1.97 7.70 -3.92
N ALA A 168 1.50 6.44 -4.02
CA ALA A 168 1.71 5.43 -3.00
C ALA A 168 3.19 5.07 -2.83
N ALA A 169 3.90 4.84 -3.94
CA ALA A 169 5.32 4.54 -3.93
C ALA A 169 6.14 5.71 -3.36
N LEU A 170 5.84 6.95 -3.76
CA LEU A 170 6.52 8.15 -3.26
C LEU A 170 6.32 8.33 -1.74
N SER A 171 5.09 8.15 -1.25
CA SER A 171 4.78 8.18 0.19
C SER A 171 5.51 7.08 0.98
N SER A 172 5.55 5.84 0.48
CA SER A 172 6.30 4.76 1.13
C SER A 172 7.81 5.01 1.16
N LEU A 173 8.38 5.53 0.07
CA LEU A 173 9.80 5.90 0.03
C LEU A 173 10.12 7.04 0.99
N ASN A 174 9.24 8.02 1.09
CA ASN A 174 9.34 9.17 1.99
C ASN A 174 9.36 8.72 3.47
N ALA A 175 8.41 7.87 3.88
CA ALA A 175 8.39 7.29 5.22
C ALA A 175 9.63 6.41 5.50
N GLY A 176 10.07 5.62 4.51
CA GLY A 176 11.25 4.76 4.60
C GLY A 176 12.54 5.55 4.81
N LEU A 177 12.74 6.62 4.03
CA LEU A 177 13.92 7.49 4.15
C LEU A 177 13.94 8.24 5.48
N TYR A 178 12.79 8.75 5.93
CA TYR A 178 12.66 9.42 7.23
C TYR A 178 13.01 8.48 8.40
N SER A 179 12.45 7.27 8.41
CA SER A 179 12.75 6.26 9.43
C SER A 179 14.21 5.85 9.43
N THR A 180 14.76 5.55 8.24
CA THR A 180 16.16 5.15 8.08
C THR A 180 17.11 6.24 8.56
N GLY A 181 16.84 7.51 8.23
CA GLY A 181 17.62 8.65 8.71
C GLY A 181 17.62 8.75 10.24
N ARG A 182 16.46 8.58 10.88
CA ARG A 182 16.33 8.59 12.35
C ARG A 182 17.09 7.43 13.02
N ILE A 183 16.99 6.22 12.46
CA ILE A 183 17.70 5.05 12.96
C ILE A 183 19.22 5.25 12.82
N LEU A 184 19.68 5.67 11.65
CA LEU A 184 21.10 5.91 11.39
C LEU A 184 21.68 6.99 12.32
N ARG A 185 20.92 8.05 12.60
CA ARG A 185 21.29 9.08 13.56
C ARG A 185 21.36 8.55 14.99
N SER A 186 20.34 7.77 15.42
CA SER A 186 20.34 7.13 16.74
C SER A 186 21.57 6.22 16.94
N MET A 187 21.91 5.41 15.92
CA MET A 187 23.12 4.60 15.92
C MET A 187 24.41 5.45 15.97
N SER A 188 24.44 6.59 15.28
CA SER A 188 25.60 7.50 15.27
C SER A 188 25.81 8.18 16.63
N VAL A 189 24.74 8.62 17.28
CA VAL A 189 24.78 9.21 18.64
C VAL A 189 25.25 8.17 19.67
N ASN A 190 24.84 6.92 19.51
CA ASN A 190 25.28 5.80 20.35
C ASN A 190 26.68 5.25 19.99
N GLY A 191 27.37 5.85 19.01
CA GLY A 191 28.73 5.48 18.59
C GLY A 191 28.84 4.24 17.69
N SER A 192 27.71 3.63 17.29
CA SER A 192 27.66 2.44 16.43
C SER A 192 27.59 2.74 14.93
N ALA A 193 27.56 4.02 14.53
CA ALA A 193 27.57 4.46 13.13
C ALA A 193 28.49 5.69 12.93
N PRO A 194 28.84 6.07 11.68
CA PRO A 194 29.76 7.17 11.41
C PRO A 194 29.33 8.50 12.03
N ARG A 195 30.27 9.25 12.62
CA ARG A 195 30.00 10.52 13.33
C ARG A 195 29.34 11.59 12.47
N PHE A 196 29.53 11.57 11.15
CA PHE A 196 28.91 12.56 10.26
C PHE A 196 27.38 12.42 10.20
N ALA A 197 26.84 11.22 10.44
CA ALA A 197 25.39 10.97 10.45
C ALA A 197 24.69 11.51 11.71
N SER A 198 25.44 12.07 12.68
CA SER A 198 24.86 12.75 13.85
C SER A 198 24.47 14.21 13.58
N ARG A 199 24.98 14.80 12.48
CA ARG A 199 24.76 16.21 12.15
C ARG A 199 23.36 16.44 11.60
N MET A 200 22.70 17.49 12.08
CA MET A 200 21.40 17.96 11.55
C MET A 200 21.59 19.31 10.85
N ASN A 201 20.78 19.55 9.81
CA ASN A 201 20.64 20.86 9.21
C ASN A 201 19.74 21.78 10.07
N LYS A 202 19.63 23.06 9.70
CA LYS A 202 18.82 24.06 10.42
C LYS A 202 17.30 23.76 10.44
N ALA A 203 16.84 22.88 9.56
CA ALA A 203 15.44 22.45 9.46
C ALA A 203 15.14 21.15 10.23
N GLY A 204 16.12 20.62 10.98
CA GLY A 204 15.92 19.42 11.80
C GLY A 204 16.03 18.10 11.04
N VAL A 205 16.66 18.08 9.87
CA VAL A 205 16.95 16.88 9.05
C VAL A 205 18.43 16.57 9.06
#